data_AF-A0A8S8YL27-F1
#
_entry.id   AF-A0A8S8YL27-F1
#
_cell.length_a   1.000
_cell.length_b   1.000
_cell.length_c   1.000
_cell.angle_alpha   90.00
_cell.angle_beta   90.00
_cell.angle_gamma   90.00
#
_symmetry.space_group_name_H-M   'P 1'
#
loop_
_entity.id
_entity.type
_entity.pdbx_description
1 polymer ?
#
loop_
_entity_poly.entity_id
_entity_poly.type
_entity_poly.pdbx_seq_one_letter_code
_entity_poly.pdbx_strand_id
1 'polypeptide(L)'
;MIGDNAASITDAELMFIASPNSYAPKLSWADDGTLVDDDPEDWIIPDQGGTWTNLSNGIFEIHWMFRVTDDFPEQDNVGWRVSCTDDTGLTPAILSTTGSSAGIRVNQSYGLGWFSIHDVEGEVVNEDVQNGDWVVAGETVHFQGQIWFDGTEDAPLNSVFDVRVARKDAQGDFTASSWKDNSNPNGTFFISIAVPDMNIPEGITFEVQTYNVRDPTKVMPTNESWMRTLRIDDSSPEIIDAWPAEGDYEASSAAQQIAITVSDQVGHPESLTLNYWVEADHDVNRNGEPDPDEYVAQTMTNYTEDVEKVFFGMIDDSRNPNMARVSYYVSGHDPAGNLIIGDDGPGFAYDLTTYLTRKDMTSVFTGLNWENHEDGGGCLTVERINQFRWVSLMPMESLISNTSH
;
A
#
# COMPACT_ATOMS: atom_id res chain seq x y z
N MET A 1 38.93 -17.25 50.33
CA MET A 1 40.14 -16.68 50.97
C MET A 1 40.88 -15.94 49.87
N ILE A 2 41.35 -14.71 50.09
CA ILE A 2 42.13 -14.00 49.06
C ILE A 2 43.54 -14.60 49.09
N GLY A 3 43.87 -15.48 48.14
CA GLY A 3 45.19 -16.11 47.96
C GLY A 3 45.61 -17.15 49.01
N ASP A 4 46.64 -17.94 48.66
CA ASP A 4 47.31 -18.88 49.58
C ASP A 4 48.22 -18.15 50.59
N ASN A 5 48.76 -16.97 50.20
CA ASN A 5 49.67 -16.16 51.02
C ASN A 5 49.28 -14.67 51.09
N ALA A 6 48.22 -14.26 50.39
CA ALA A 6 47.74 -12.88 50.37
C ALA A 6 46.68 -12.64 51.46
N ALA A 7 46.49 -11.39 51.87
CA ALA A 7 45.40 -10.99 52.76
C ALA A 7 44.44 -9.98 52.10
N SER A 8 44.87 -9.29 51.06
CA SER A 8 44.06 -8.30 50.33
C SER A 8 44.50 -8.15 48.87
N ILE A 9 43.69 -7.45 48.08
CA ILE A 9 44.06 -6.93 46.76
C ILE A 9 44.48 -5.48 46.96
N THR A 10 45.65 -5.08 46.45
CA THR A 10 46.13 -3.69 46.53
C THR A 10 45.62 -2.87 45.36
N ASP A 11 45.64 -3.46 44.17
CA ASP A 11 45.31 -2.76 42.93
C ASP A 11 44.62 -3.70 41.94
N ALA A 12 43.72 -3.15 41.13
CA ALA A 12 43.12 -3.85 40.00
C ALA A 12 42.97 -2.90 38.80
N GLU A 13 43.10 -3.44 37.59
CA GLU A 13 42.89 -2.69 36.36
C GLU A 13 41.83 -3.38 35.48
N LEU A 14 40.89 -2.61 34.96
CA LEU A 14 39.97 -2.99 33.89
C LEU A 14 40.38 -2.22 32.63
N MET A 15 40.92 -2.94 31.64
CA MET A 15 41.36 -2.39 30.37
C MET A 15 40.44 -2.85 29.25
N PHE A 16 39.97 -1.92 28.42
CA PHE A 16 39.21 -2.23 27.22
C PHE A 16 40.14 -2.78 26.14
N ILE A 17 39.63 -3.75 25.39
CA ILE A 17 40.29 -4.27 24.20
C ILE A 17 39.51 -3.71 23.03
N ALA A 18 39.95 -2.56 22.56
CA ALA A 18 39.31 -1.79 21.50
C ALA A 18 40.36 -1.16 20.58
N SER A 19 39.93 -0.69 19.41
CA SER A 19 40.79 -0.11 18.38
C SER A 19 40.50 1.39 18.23
N PRO A 20 41.54 2.24 18.14
CA PRO A 20 42.95 1.91 18.34
C PRO A 20 43.29 1.68 19.81
N ASN A 21 44.19 0.73 20.09
CA ASN A 21 44.55 0.35 21.48
C ASN A 21 45.19 1.48 22.29
N SER A 22 45.75 2.51 21.64
CA SER A 22 46.30 3.69 22.31
C SER A 22 45.23 4.59 22.94
N TYR A 23 43.97 4.44 22.51
CA TYR A 23 42.82 5.20 22.99
C TYR A 23 41.86 4.34 23.80
N ALA A 24 42.16 3.05 23.98
CA ALA A 24 41.29 2.15 24.73
C ALA A 24 41.28 2.53 26.23
N PRO A 25 40.09 2.69 26.84
CA PRO A 25 39.99 3.09 28.24
C PRO A 25 40.63 2.09 29.19
N LYS A 26 41.21 2.60 30.27
CA LYS A 26 41.68 1.79 31.40
C LYS A 26 41.22 2.42 32.72
N LEU A 27 40.49 1.64 33.50
CA LEU A 27 40.10 2.01 34.86
C LEU A 27 41.01 1.30 35.85
N SER A 28 41.61 2.06 36.76
CA SER A 28 42.47 1.53 37.82
C SER A 28 41.82 1.76 39.17
N TRP A 29 41.76 0.73 39.99
CA TRP A 29 41.20 0.74 41.35
C TRP A 29 42.33 0.43 42.33
N ALA A 30 42.39 1.19 43.41
CA ALA A 30 43.30 0.95 44.53
C ALA A 30 42.52 0.61 45.81
N ASP A 31 43.19 -0.06 46.75
CA ASP A 31 42.62 -0.51 48.03
C ASP A 31 42.07 0.60 48.94
N ASP A 32 42.51 1.84 48.73
CA ASP A 32 41.97 3.04 49.36
C ASP A 32 40.63 3.52 48.76
N GLY A 33 40.13 2.81 47.73
CA GLY A 33 38.90 3.12 47.01
C GLY A 33 39.08 4.15 45.89
N THR A 34 40.31 4.57 45.61
CA THR A 34 40.59 5.47 44.48
C THR A 34 40.27 4.77 43.16
N LEU A 35 39.54 5.48 42.31
CA LEU A 35 39.27 5.10 40.93
C LEU A 35 39.99 6.10 40.01
N VAL A 36 40.93 5.62 39.21
CA VAL A 36 41.66 6.43 38.23
C VAL A 36 41.17 6.07 36.84
N ASP A 37 40.78 7.10 36.10
CA ASP A 37 40.39 7.03 34.71
C ASP A 37 41.59 7.36 33.80
N ASP A 38 41.89 6.45 32.88
CA ASP A 38 42.92 6.61 31.84
C ASP A 38 42.26 6.31 30.49
N ASP A 39 41.46 7.27 30.04
CA ASP A 39 40.70 7.27 28.80
C ASP A 39 40.98 8.58 28.05
N PRO A 40 41.95 8.61 27.12
CA PRO A 40 42.40 9.86 26.50
C PRO A 40 41.38 10.47 25.53
N GLU A 41 40.40 9.70 25.07
CA GLU A 41 39.38 10.13 24.10
C GLU A 41 37.97 10.14 24.73
N ASP A 42 37.87 10.01 26.06
CA ASP A 42 36.62 10.06 26.83
C ASP A 42 35.52 9.10 26.31
N TRP A 43 35.88 7.89 25.83
CA TRP A 43 34.94 6.86 25.37
C TRP A 43 34.00 6.35 26.47
N ILE A 44 34.41 6.46 27.72
CA ILE A 44 33.60 6.17 28.90
C ILE A 44 33.69 7.29 29.92
N ILE A 45 32.72 7.33 30.82
CA ILE A 45 32.73 8.21 31.99
C ILE A 45 32.49 7.35 33.23
N PRO A 46 33.50 7.18 34.10
CA PRO A 46 33.37 6.38 35.31
C PRO A 46 32.39 6.95 36.31
N ASP A 47 31.67 6.05 36.98
CA ASP A 47 30.81 6.38 38.11
C ASP A 47 31.46 5.87 39.40
N GLN A 48 32.20 6.78 40.06
CA GLN A 48 32.84 6.47 41.33
C GLN A 48 31.82 6.16 42.44
N GLY A 49 30.63 6.76 42.41
CA GLY A 49 29.58 6.52 43.41
C GLY A 49 28.88 5.18 43.21
N GLY A 50 28.81 4.71 41.97
CA GLY A 50 28.27 3.40 41.58
C GLY A 50 29.29 2.26 41.62
N THR A 51 30.58 2.57 41.66
CA THR A 51 31.66 1.56 41.77
C THR A 51 31.83 1.15 43.23
N TRP A 52 31.83 -0.16 43.51
CA TRP A 52 31.88 -0.66 44.89
C TRP A 52 32.61 -2.02 44.98
N THR A 53 32.96 -2.42 46.20
CA THR A 53 33.65 -3.67 46.48
C THR A 53 32.93 -4.53 47.51
N ASN A 54 33.06 -5.85 47.39
CA ASN A 54 32.53 -6.82 48.34
C ASN A 54 33.62 -7.76 48.82
N LEU A 55 33.56 -8.16 50.09
CA LEU A 55 34.33 -9.29 50.60
C LEU A 55 33.37 -10.26 51.28
N SER A 56 33.08 -11.37 50.60
CA SER A 56 32.18 -12.40 51.10
C SER A 56 32.80 -13.79 50.96
N ASN A 57 32.82 -14.57 52.04
CA ASN A 57 33.43 -15.90 52.09
C ASN A 57 34.90 -15.95 51.58
N GLY A 58 35.60 -14.81 51.72
CA GLY A 58 36.97 -14.62 51.26
C GLY A 58 37.13 -14.52 49.73
N ILE A 59 36.07 -14.21 49.00
CA ILE A 59 36.15 -13.74 47.60
C ILE A 59 36.03 -12.23 47.63
N PHE A 60 36.98 -11.53 46.99
CA PHE A 60 36.93 -10.09 46.80
C PHE A 60 36.35 -9.77 45.43
N GLU A 61 35.28 -8.99 45.40
CA GLU A 61 34.57 -8.58 44.19
C GLU A 61 34.76 -7.07 44.00
N ILE A 62 35.05 -6.65 42.78
CA ILE A 62 35.13 -5.24 42.37
C ILE A 62 34.08 -5.03 41.29
N HIS A 63 33.11 -4.17 41.57
CA HIS A 63 32.05 -3.80 40.64
C HIS A 63 32.35 -2.42 40.06
N TRP A 64 32.82 -2.40 38.82
CA TRP A 64 33.09 -1.17 38.07
C TRP A 64 31.79 -0.64 37.46
N MET A 65 31.48 0.63 37.69
CA MET A 65 30.35 1.31 37.07
C MET A 65 30.86 2.47 36.21
N PHE A 66 30.39 2.55 34.99
CA PHE A 66 30.71 3.61 34.03
C PHE A 66 29.58 3.72 33.00
N ARG A 67 29.52 4.85 32.27
CA ARG A 67 28.68 5.03 31.09
C ARG A 67 29.54 5.14 29.84
N VAL A 68 29.03 4.66 28.71
CA VAL A 68 29.65 4.81 27.38
C VAL A 68 29.20 6.14 26.77
N THR A 69 30.10 6.85 26.10
CA THR A 69 29.84 8.13 25.43
C THR A 69 29.66 7.94 23.92
N ASP A 70 29.24 9.01 23.25
CA ASP A 70 29.17 9.11 21.79
C ASP A 70 30.55 9.28 21.12
N ASP A 71 31.61 9.50 21.91
CA ASP A 71 33.01 9.57 21.46
C ASP A 71 33.62 8.19 21.22
N PHE A 72 33.04 7.12 21.78
CA PHE A 72 33.50 5.75 21.51
C PHE A 72 33.22 5.39 20.05
N PRO A 73 34.24 5.22 19.18
CA PRO A 73 34.02 4.93 17.77
C PRO A 73 33.36 3.57 17.57
N GLU A 74 32.44 3.51 16.60
CA GLU A 74 31.79 2.28 16.21
C GLU A 74 32.79 1.20 15.84
N GLN A 75 32.63 0.04 16.46
CA GLN A 75 33.50 -1.10 16.22
C GLN A 75 32.90 -2.37 16.79
N ASP A 76 33.33 -3.48 16.22
CA ASP A 76 32.98 -4.80 16.69
C ASP A 76 34.04 -5.36 17.64
N ASN A 77 33.62 -6.38 18.39
CA ASN A 77 34.50 -7.20 19.20
C ASN A 77 35.28 -6.43 20.28
N VAL A 78 34.65 -5.41 20.87
CA VAL A 78 35.16 -4.76 22.08
C VAL A 78 35.19 -5.78 23.20
N GLY A 79 36.38 -5.96 23.78
CA GLY A 79 36.62 -6.89 24.86
C GLY A 79 37.13 -6.21 26.11
N TRP A 80 37.50 -7.04 27.09
CA TRP A 80 37.97 -6.60 28.38
C TRP A 80 39.17 -7.43 28.79
N ARG A 81 40.08 -6.79 29.50
CA ARG A 81 41.23 -7.39 30.15
C ARG A 81 41.24 -6.95 31.60
N VAL A 82 41.29 -7.89 32.53
CA VAL A 82 41.35 -7.61 33.96
C VAL A 82 42.65 -8.16 34.53
N SER A 83 43.33 -7.32 35.30
CA SER A 83 44.48 -7.67 36.15
C SER A 83 44.17 -7.28 37.59
N CYS A 84 44.71 -8.04 38.54
CA CYS A 84 44.67 -7.69 39.96
C CYS A 84 46.02 -8.03 40.59
N THR A 85 46.49 -7.19 41.50
CA THR A 85 47.72 -7.37 42.24
C THR A 85 47.39 -7.49 43.72
N ASP A 86 47.89 -8.54 44.36
CA ASP A 86 47.68 -8.76 45.78
C ASP A 86 48.71 -8.01 46.65
N ASP A 87 48.49 -8.04 47.98
CA ASP A 87 49.38 -7.44 48.98
C ASP A 87 50.76 -8.10 49.10
N THR A 88 50.99 -9.20 48.39
CA THR A 88 52.32 -9.82 48.23
C THR A 88 53.03 -9.39 46.95
N GLY A 89 52.38 -8.54 46.13
CA GLY A 89 52.88 -8.07 44.85
C GLY A 89 52.73 -9.09 43.72
N LEU A 90 51.92 -10.14 43.91
CA LEU A 90 51.64 -11.12 42.88
C LEU A 90 50.47 -10.64 42.01
N THR A 91 50.69 -10.59 40.71
CA THR A 91 49.64 -10.35 39.70
C THR A 91 49.36 -11.67 38.97
N PRO A 92 48.26 -12.38 39.27
CA PRO A 92 47.93 -13.64 38.62
C PRO A 92 47.67 -13.53 37.11
N ALA A 93 47.37 -14.67 36.49
CA ALA A 93 47.01 -14.76 35.08
C ALA A 93 45.84 -13.84 34.74
N ILE A 94 45.97 -13.17 33.60
CA ILE A 94 45.06 -12.14 33.13
C ILE A 94 43.81 -12.80 32.57
N LEU A 95 42.64 -12.35 33.04
CA LEU A 95 41.37 -12.72 32.44
C LEU A 95 41.12 -11.79 31.25
N SER A 96 40.88 -12.39 30.10
CA SER A 96 40.58 -11.65 28.88
C SER A 96 39.44 -12.29 28.14
N THR A 97 38.56 -11.47 27.57
CA THR A 97 37.49 -11.94 26.69
C THR A 97 37.97 -12.18 25.24
N THR A 98 39.24 -11.94 24.94
CA THR A 98 39.79 -12.18 23.59
C THR A 98 39.79 -13.68 23.29
N GLY A 99 38.99 -14.11 22.30
CA GLY A 99 38.92 -15.52 21.84
C GLY A 99 37.63 -16.26 22.18
N SER A 100 36.75 -15.69 23.00
CA SER A 100 35.33 -16.09 23.03
C SER A 100 34.59 -15.38 21.90
N SER A 101 33.76 -16.09 21.14
CA SER A 101 33.11 -15.64 19.89
C SER A 101 32.05 -14.53 20.04
N ALA A 102 32.15 -13.65 21.03
CA ALA A 102 31.17 -12.58 21.28
C ALA A 102 31.79 -11.42 22.08
N GLY A 103 32.68 -10.63 21.46
CA GLY A 103 32.95 -9.29 21.97
C GLY A 103 31.73 -8.38 21.75
N ILE A 104 31.69 -7.24 22.45
CA ILE A 104 30.57 -6.29 22.38
C ILE A 104 30.72 -5.42 21.13
N ARG A 105 29.59 -5.07 20.53
CA ARG A 105 29.53 -4.09 19.43
C ARG A 105 29.21 -2.71 19.99
N VAL A 106 30.01 -1.72 19.64
CA VAL A 106 29.68 -0.30 19.84
C VAL A 106 28.98 0.17 18.57
N ASN A 107 27.70 0.52 18.70
CA ASN A 107 26.84 0.92 17.60
C ASN A 107 26.14 2.23 17.95
N GLN A 108 26.23 3.20 17.04
CA GLN A 108 25.72 4.56 17.20
C GLN A 108 25.07 5.07 15.92
N SER A 109 25.30 4.41 14.79
CA SER A 109 24.66 4.65 13.51
C SER A 109 23.24 4.13 13.55
N TYR A 110 22.30 4.94 13.08
CA TYR A 110 20.89 4.58 13.02
C TYR A 110 20.24 5.03 11.73
N GLY A 111 19.16 4.35 11.37
CA GLY A 111 18.41 4.60 10.17
C GLY A 111 17.00 4.06 10.27
N LEU A 112 16.29 4.08 9.14
CA LEU A 112 14.96 3.51 9.02
C LEU A 112 15.02 2.00 9.21
N GLY A 113 14.34 1.51 10.24
CA GLY A 113 14.11 0.09 10.43
C GLY A 113 13.03 -0.40 9.47
N TRP A 114 11.87 0.23 9.52
CA TRP A 114 10.75 -0.02 8.60
C TRP A 114 9.87 1.21 8.46
N PHE A 115 9.07 1.24 7.39
CA PHE A 115 7.91 2.12 7.28
C PHE A 115 6.84 1.49 6.40
N SER A 116 5.60 1.93 6.60
CA SER A 116 4.45 1.70 5.74
C SER A 116 3.74 3.01 5.46
N ILE A 117 2.97 3.04 4.38
CA ILE A 117 2.09 4.16 4.03
C ILE A 117 0.67 3.64 4.14
N HIS A 118 -0.13 4.30 4.97
CA HIS A 118 -1.53 3.96 5.17
C HIS A 118 -2.39 4.97 4.43
N ASP A 119 -3.25 4.44 3.58
CA ASP A 119 -4.37 5.15 3.00
C ASP A 119 -5.65 4.66 3.69
N VAL A 120 -6.37 5.60 4.30
CA VAL A 120 -7.53 5.33 5.17
C VAL A 120 -8.75 6.16 4.76
N GLU A 121 -8.63 6.90 3.66
CA GLU A 121 -9.71 7.69 3.07
C GLU A 121 -10.26 6.94 1.84
N GLY A 122 -11.39 7.41 1.30
CA GLY A 122 -11.93 6.85 0.05
C GLY A 122 -12.64 5.50 0.15
N GLU A 123 -12.96 4.95 -1.03
CA GLU A 123 -13.61 3.64 -1.19
C GLU A 123 -12.59 2.50 -1.08
N VAL A 124 -11.37 2.74 -1.56
CA VAL A 124 -10.27 1.78 -1.52
C VAL A 124 -9.26 2.26 -0.50
N VAL A 125 -9.13 1.51 0.59
CA VAL A 125 -8.14 1.76 1.64
C VAL A 125 -7.01 0.75 1.55
N ASN A 126 -5.81 1.15 1.95
CA ASN A 126 -4.64 0.28 1.96
C ASN A 126 -3.77 0.53 3.19
N GLU A 127 -3.53 -0.52 3.98
CA GLU A 127 -2.69 -0.46 5.18
C GLU A 127 -1.18 -0.40 4.85
N ASP A 128 -0.78 -0.73 3.63
CA ASP A 128 0.60 -0.55 3.16
C ASP A 128 0.62 -0.30 1.65
N VAL A 129 0.51 0.96 1.26
CA VAL A 129 0.59 1.41 -0.13
C VAL A 129 1.98 1.08 -0.68
N GLN A 130 2.02 0.19 -1.67
CA GLN A 130 3.23 -0.29 -2.29
C GLN A 130 3.75 0.70 -3.34
N ASN A 131 4.99 0.45 -3.77
CA ASN A 131 5.61 1.26 -4.79
C ASN A 131 4.92 1.09 -6.15
N GLY A 132 4.30 2.16 -6.65
CA GLY A 132 3.57 2.20 -7.91
C GLY A 132 2.06 2.08 -7.75
N ASP A 133 1.56 1.89 -6.53
CA ASP A 133 0.12 1.83 -6.24
C ASP A 133 -0.54 3.18 -6.47
N TRP A 134 -1.85 3.14 -6.71
CA TRP A 134 -2.70 4.29 -6.91
C TRP A 134 -3.30 4.77 -5.60
N VAL A 135 -3.50 6.09 -5.51
CA VAL A 135 -4.17 6.78 -4.41
C VAL A 135 -5.06 7.86 -5.04
N VAL A 136 -6.24 8.11 -4.48
CA VAL A 136 -7.12 9.17 -4.98
C VAL A 136 -6.49 10.53 -4.72
N ALA A 137 -6.67 11.46 -5.66
CA ALA A 137 -6.19 12.82 -5.53
C ALA A 137 -6.82 13.54 -4.33
N GLY A 138 -6.02 14.39 -3.69
CA GLY A 138 -6.46 15.17 -2.53
C GLY A 138 -6.55 14.40 -1.20
N GLU A 139 -6.45 13.06 -1.20
CA GLU A 139 -6.48 12.26 0.04
C GLU A 139 -5.23 12.44 0.91
N THR A 140 -5.41 12.18 2.20
CA THR A 140 -4.30 12.21 3.16
C THR A 140 -3.78 10.81 3.44
N VAL A 141 -2.54 10.56 3.02
CA VAL A 141 -1.81 9.34 3.35
C VAL A 141 -0.97 9.51 4.62
N HIS A 142 -0.79 8.43 5.37
CA HIS A 142 -0.06 8.42 6.64
C HIS A 142 1.20 7.57 6.55
N PHE A 143 2.36 8.21 6.64
CA PHE A 143 3.64 7.54 6.78
C PHE A 143 3.85 7.18 8.25
N GLN A 144 4.06 5.90 8.53
CA GLN A 144 4.44 5.44 9.85
C GLN A 144 5.59 4.45 9.80
N GLY A 145 6.39 4.41 10.86
CA GLY A 145 7.54 3.51 10.89
C GLY A 145 8.36 3.67 12.15
N GLN A 146 9.55 3.05 12.14
CA GLN A 146 10.50 3.12 13.24
C GLN A 146 11.94 3.33 12.78
N ILE A 147 12.70 4.06 13.59
CA ILE A 147 14.14 4.27 13.47
C ILE A 147 14.86 3.35 14.46
N TRP A 148 15.88 2.63 14.00
CA TRP A 148 16.67 1.69 14.80
C TRP A 148 18.17 1.92 14.61
N PHE A 149 18.97 1.50 15.60
CA PHE A 149 20.42 1.35 15.41
C PHE A 149 20.72 0.24 14.42
N ASP A 150 21.82 0.39 13.66
CA ASP A 150 22.17 -0.49 12.55
C ASP A 150 22.23 -1.98 12.96
N GLY A 151 21.44 -2.82 12.32
CA GLY A 151 21.39 -4.26 12.61
C GLY A 151 20.76 -4.62 13.97
N THR A 152 19.92 -3.74 14.54
CA THR A 152 19.16 -3.98 15.77
C THR A 152 17.70 -3.55 15.62
N GLU A 153 16.88 -3.81 16.64
CA GLU A 153 15.52 -3.27 16.79
C GLU A 153 15.44 -2.24 17.94
N ASP A 154 16.59 -1.77 18.41
CA ASP A 154 16.69 -0.79 19.48
C ASP A 154 16.68 0.63 18.90
N ALA A 155 15.88 1.50 19.49
CA ALA A 155 15.72 2.86 19.02
C ALA A 155 16.73 3.83 19.67
N PRO A 156 17.24 4.82 18.90
CA PRO A 156 17.98 5.93 19.50
C PRO A 156 17.06 6.77 20.40
N LEU A 157 17.67 7.55 21.30
CA LEU A 157 16.93 8.46 22.17
C LEU A 157 16.16 9.49 21.34
N ASN A 158 14.90 9.77 21.69
CA ASN A 158 14.06 10.71 20.94
C ASN A 158 14.71 12.08 20.71
N SER A 159 15.60 12.53 21.61
CA SER A 159 16.25 13.85 21.52
C SER A 159 17.41 13.92 20.53
N VAL A 160 17.83 12.80 19.92
CA VAL A 160 19.01 12.78 19.04
C VAL A 160 18.66 12.79 17.56
N PHE A 161 17.39 12.58 17.20
CA PHE A 161 16.96 12.55 15.81
C PHE A 161 15.55 13.11 15.61
N ASP A 162 15.31 13.58 14.40
CA ASP A 162 13.98 13.90 13.89
C ASP A 162 13.75 13.12 12.60
N VAL A 163 12.47 12.92 12.24
CA VAL A 163 12.07 12.31 10.98
C VAL A 163 11.32 13.32 10.13
N ARG A 164 11.53 13.30 8.83
CA ARG A 164 10.74 14.03 7.86
C ARG A 164 10.49 13.20 6.62
N VAL A 165 9.48 13.60 5.85
CA VAL A 165 9.28 13.08 4.49
C VAL A 165 9.62 14.19 3.50
N ALA A 166 10.26 13.81 2.41
CA ALA A 166 10.56 14.67 1.28
C ALA A 166 9.94 14.09 0.01
N ARG A 167 9.32 14.93 -0.80
CA ARG A 167 8.98 14.61 -2.18
C ARG A 167 10.25 14.80 -3.02
N LYS A 168 10.65 13.76 -3.74
CA LYS A 168 11.74 13.81 -4.71
C LYS A 168 11.23 14.41 -6.00
N ASP A 169 11.89 15.45 -6.48
CA ASP A 169 11.63 16.00 -7.81
C ASP A 169 12.96 16.20 -8.58
N ALA A 170 12.87 16.40 -9.90
CA ALA A 170 14.06 16.53 -10.75
C ALA A 170 14.76 17.90 -10.61
N GLN A 171 14.11 18.86 -9.96
CA GLN A 171 14.57 20.22 -9.70
C GLN A 171 15.10 20.41 -8.25
N GLY A 172 14.86 19.45 -7.35
CA GLY A 172 15.29 19.40 -5.95
C GLY A 172 14.33 18.61 -5.06
N ASP A 173 14.69 18.40 -3.79
CA ASP A 173 13.75 17.79 -2.84
C ASP A 173 12.81 18.85 -2.27
N PHE A 174 11.51 18.55 -2.26
CA PHE A 174 10.49 19.37 -1.62
C PHE A 174 10.10 18.79 -0.25
N THR A 175 9.99 19.64 0.77
CA THR A 175 9.49 19.25 2.09
C THR A 175 8.69 20.40 2.70
N ALA A 176 7.58 20.09 3.35
CA ALA A 176 6.75 21.05 4.07
C ALA A 176 7.07 21.04 5.57
N SER A 177 6.70 22.10 6.29
CA SER A 177 6.90 22.15 7.75
C SER A 177 6.08 21.11 8.50
N SER A 178 4.94 20.68 7.94
CA SER A 178 4.06 19.63 8.49
C SER A 178 4.53 18.22 8.17
N TRP A 179 5.51 18.03 7.29
CA TRP A 179 6.00 16.71 6.88
C TRP A 179 7.14 16.24 7.80
N LYS A 180 7.01 16.47 9.10
CA LYS A 180 8.05 16.24 10.10
C LYS A 180 7.47 15.74 11.41
N ASP A 181 8.16 14.82 12.05
CA ASP A 181 7.92 14.37 13.41
C ASP A 181 9.19 14.58 14.26
N ASN A 182 9.01 15.28 15.37
CA ASN A 182 10.05 15.65 16.33
C ASN A 182 9.84 15.00 17.71
N SER A 183 8.78 14.22 17.88
CA SER A 183 8.44 13.57 19.15
C SER A 183 9.10 12.19 19.28
N ASN A 184 9.10 11.46 18.16
CA ASN A 184 9.73 10.18 17.89
C ASN A 184 9.83 9.17 19.06
N PRO A 185 8.73 8.86 19.78
CA PRO A 185 8.78 8.03 20.97
C PRO A 185 9.27 6.62 20.68
N ASN A 186 10.36 6.21 21.33
CA ASN A 186 10.96 4.87 21.13
C ASN A 186 11.23 4.57 19.64
N GLY A 187 11.67 5.56 18.87
CA GLY A 187 11.99 5.35 17.45
C GLY A 187 10.80 5.53 16.50
N THR A 188 9.55 5.54 16.98
CA THR A 188 8.36 5.58 16.09
C THR A 188 8.14 6.96 15.53
N PHE A 189 7.71 7.08 14.28
CA PHE A 189 7.23 8.35 13.70
C PHE A 189 5.87 8.19 13.05
N PHE A 190 5.11 9.29 12.97
CA PHE A 190 3.85 9.35 12.23
C PHE A 190 3.71 10.71 11.52
N ILE A 191 3.63 10.69 10.19
CA ILE A 191 3.60 11.90 9.36
C ILE A 191 2.46 11.79 8.34
N SER A 192 1.57 12.77 8.32
CA SER A 192 0.43 12.81 7.38
C SER A 192 0.70 13.77 6.24
N ILE A 193 0.38 13.33 5.02
CA ILE A 193 0.64 14.07 3.78
C ILE A 193 -0.61 14.02 2.92
N ALA A 194 -1.19 15.19 2.63
CA ALA A 194 -2.17 15.31 1.55
C ALA A 194 -1.46 15.18 0.20
N VAL A 195 -1.87 14.20 -0.60
CA VAL A 195 -1.39 14.07 -1.98
C VAL A 195 -2.00 15.19 -2.84
N PRO A 196 -1.31 15.62 -3.92
CA PRO A 196 -1.86 16.63 -4.82
C PRO A 196 -3.26 16.32 -5.35
N ASP A 197 -4.05 17.38 -5.49
CA ASP A 197 -5.41 17.37 -6.05
C ASP A 197 -5.35 17.50 -7.59
N MET A 198 -4.67 16.54 -8.23
CA MET A 198 -4.54 16.46 -9.69
C MET A 198 -4.00 15.09 -10.13
N ASN A 199 -4.29 14.73 -11.38
CA ASN A 199 -3.76 13.56 -12.07
C ASN A 199 -2.23 13.56 -12.22
N ILE A 200 -1.57 12.52 -11.68
CA ILE A 200 -0.12 12.28 -11.77
C ILE A 200 0.12 10.79 -12.04
N PRO A 201 -0.15 10.31 -13.27
CA PRO A 201 -0.02 8.90 -13.65
C PRO A 201 1.42 8.39 -13.65
N GLU A 202 2.43 9.25 -13.74
CA GLU A 202 3.85 8.89 -13.60
C GLU A 202 4.29 8.67 -12.15
N GLY A 203 3.48 9.15 -11.21
CA GLY A 203 3.68 9.05 -9.78
C GLY A 203 4.64 10.07 -9.15
N ILE A 204 4.49 10.23 -7.84
CA ILE A 204 5.33 11.06 -6.98
C ILE A 204 6.16 10.17 -6.09
N THR A 205 7.47 10.37 -6.09
CA THR A 205 8.37 9.66 -5.18
C THR A 205 8.50 10.42 -3.86
N PHE A 206 8.19 9.75 -2.77
CA PHE A 206 8.43 10.20 -1.40
C PHE A 206 9.61 9.43 -0.80
N GLU A 207 10.46 10.14 -0.06
CA GLU A 207 11.60 9.59 0.68
C GLU A 207 11.44 9.97 2.16
N VAL A 208 11.46 8.97 3.03
CA VAL A 208 11.62 9.17 4.47
C VAL A 208 13.07 9.58 4.73
N GLN A 209 13.29 10.58 5.56
CA GLN A 209 14.62 11.07 5.91
C GLN A 209 14.68 11.24 7.42
N THR A 210 15.72 10.67 8.04
CA THR A 210 16.07 10.97 9.43
C THR A 210 17.26 11.93 9.45
N TYR A 211 17.37 12.76 10.48
CA TYR A 211 18.51 13.65 10.63
C TYR A 211 18.86 13.88 12.09
N ASN A 212 20.17 14.02 12.34
CA ASN A 212 20.71 14.39 13.63
C ASN A 212 21.26 15.82 13.55
N VAL A 213 20.74 16.70 14.39
CA VAL A 213 21.14 18.12 14.40
C VAL A 213 22.54 18.32 14.97
N ARG A 214 22.98 17.44 15.87
CA ARG A 214 24.30 17.53 16.53
C ARG A 214 25.39 16.92 15.67
N ASP A 215 25.14 15.72 15.15
CA ASP A 215 26.11 14.97 14.36
C ASP A 215 25.43 14.19 13.21
N PRO A 216 25.43 14.75 11.99
CA PRO A 216 24.87 14.09 10.81
C PRO A 216 25.53 12.76 10.44
N THR A 217 26.74 12.48 10.94
CA THR A 217 27.48 11.25 10.58
C THR A 217 26.91 10.00 11.25
N LYS A 218 26.08 10.16 12.29
CA LYS A 218 25.38 9.06 12.96
C LYS A 218 24.17 8.55 12.16
N VAL A 219 23.75 9.28 11.12
CA VAL A 219 22.61 8.89 10.30
C VAL A 219 23.08 8.05 9.13
N MET A 220 22.48 6.87 8.98
CA MET A 220 22.71 6.01 7.83
C MET A 220 22.26 6.68 6.53
N PRO A 221 22.92 6.41 5.40
CA PRO A 221 22.49 6.90 4.10
C PRO A 221 21.11 6.33 3.72
N THR A 222 20.28 7.13 3.06
CA THR A 222 19.00 6.66 2.51
C THR A 222 19.23 5.70 1.34
N ASN A 223 18.27 4.80 1.11
CA ASN A 223 18.28 3.86 0.01
C ASN A 223 16.85 3.59 -0.48
N GLU A 224 16.68 2.70 -1.47
CA GLU A 224 15.38 2.38 -2.07
C GLU A 224 14.32 1.91 -1.06
N SER A 225 14.72 1.26 0.05
CA SER A 225 13.81 0.82 1.10
C SER A 225 13.22 1.96 1.93
N TRP A 226 13.64 3.21 1.69
CA TRP A 226 13.16 4.44 2.35
C TRP A 226 12.23 5.24 1.42
N MET A 227 12.00 4.74 0.21
CA MET A 227 11.23 5.43 -0.83
C MET A 227 9.98 4.67 -1.22
N ARG A 228 8.95 5.43 -1.61
CA ARG A 228 7.75 4.92 -2.31
C ARG A 228 7.35 5.92 -3.39
N THR A 229 7.03 5.42 -4.57
CA THR A 229 6.42 6.17 -5.66
C THR A 229 4.92 5.91 -5.65
N LEU A 230 4.09 6.93 -5.45
CA LEU A 230 2.64 6.83 -5.43
C LEU A 230 2.07 7.44 -6.71
N ARG A 231 1.20 6.73 -7.42
CA ARG A 231 0.47 7.26 -8.58
C ARG A 231 -0.82 7.90 -8.07
N ILE A 232 -1.21 9.04 -8.66
CA ILE A 232 -2.35 9.82 -8.16
C ILE A 232 -3.37 9.98 -9.28
N ASP A 233 -4.62 9.71 -8.94
CA ASP A 233 -5.76 9.80 -9.86
C ASP A 233 -6.86 10.72 -9.32
N ASP A 234 -7.20 11.74 -10.09
CA ASP A 234 -8.25 12.74 -9.83
C ASP A 234 -9.45 12.57 -10.77
N SER A 235 -9.39 11.59 -11.67
CA SER A 235 -10.47 11.33 -12.62
C SER A 235 -11.32 10.16 -12.15
N SER A 236 -12.63 10.39 -12.11
CA SER A 236 -13.59 9.31 -11.87
C SER A 236 -14.00 8.67 -13.20
N PRO A 237 -14.19 7.34 -13.24
CA PRO A 237 -14.69 6.67 -14.43
C PRO A 237 -16.11 7.15 -14.75
N GLU A 238 -16.40 7.44 -16.02
CA GLU A 238 -17.72 7.87 -16.47
C GLU A 238 -18.33 6.87 -17.45
N ILE A 239 -19.60 6.52 -17.25
CA ILE A 239 -20.36 5.71 -18.21
C ILE A 239 -20.74 6.59 -19.42
N ILE A 240 -20.22 6.23 -20.59
CA ILE A 240 -20.51 6.93 -21.85
C ILE A 240 -21.71 6.31 -22.56
N ASP A 241 -21.80 4.98 -22.55
CA ASP A 241 -22.81 4.25 -23.31
C ASP A 241 -23.19 2.94 -22.61
N ALA A 242 -24.43 2.52 -22.80
CA ALA A 242 -24.97 1.28 -22.27
C ALA A 242 -25.81 0.58 -23.34
N TRP A 243 -25.58 -0.72 -23.51
CA TRP A 243 -26.36 -1.56 -24.40
C TRP A 243 -26.88 -2.81 -23.66
N PRO A 244 -28.18 -3.14 -23.76
CA PRO A 244 -29.26 -2.37 -24.40
C PRO A 244 -29.43 -0.95 -23.84
N ALA A 245 -30.07 -0.04 -24.57
CA ALA A 245 -30.31 1.33 -24.10
C ALA A 245 -31.67 1.43 -23.36
N GLU A 246 -31.86 2.51 -22.61
CA GLU A 246 -33.13 2.82 -21.95
C GLU A 246 -34.31 2.76 -22.93
N GLY A 247 -35.30 1.93 -22.62
CA GLY A 247 -36.50 1.74 -23.42
C GLY A 247 -36.33 0.88 -24.68
N ASP A 248 -35.18 0.25 -24.89
CA ASP A 248 -34.98 -0.67 -26.02
C ASP A 248 -35.93 -1.88 -25.98
N TYR A 249 -36.12 -2.52 -27.13
CA TYR A 249 -37.02 -3.67 -27.29
C TYR A 249 -36.29 -4.87 -27.90
N GLU A 250 -35.64 -5.62 -27.01
CA GLU A 250 -34.65 -6.63 -27.36
C GLU A 250 -35.22 -8.05 -27.43
N ALA A 251 -34.69 -8.86 -28.34
CA ALA A 251 -35.12 -10.26 -28.45
C ALA A 251 -34.70 -11.05 -27.21
N SER A 252 -35.67 -11.64 -26.52
CA SER A 252 -35.41 -12.43 -25.32
C SER A 252 -34.46 -13.61 -25.61
N SER A 253 -33.44 -13.77 -24.77
CA SER A 253 -32.30 -14.66 -24.94
C SER A 253 -31.88 -15.30 -23.62
N ALA A 254 -31.36 -16.53 -23.68
CA ALA A 254 -30.76 -17.18 -22.51
C ALA A 254 -29.36 -16.65 -22.17
N ALA A 255 -28.82 -15.80 -23.05
CA ALA A 255 -27.55 -15.11 -22.90
C ALA A 255 -27.68 -13.76 -23.60
N GLN A 256 -28.53 -12.90 -23.04
CA GLN A 256 -28.61 -11.51 -23.46
C GLN A 256 -27.34 -10.80 -22.98
N GLN A 257 -26.60 -10.24 -23.93
CA GLN A 257 -25.38 -9.52 -23.63
C GLN A 257 -25.73 -8.13 -23.10
N ILE A 258 -25.01 -7.70 -22.07
CA ILE A 258 -24.98 -6.32 -21.58
C ILE A 258 -23.58 -5.78 -21.87
N ALA A 259 -23.50 -4.58 -22.44
CA ALA A 259 -22.24 -3.91 -22.72
C ALA A 259 -22.27 -2.49 -22.15
N ILE A 260 -21.24 -2.14 -21.39
CA ILE A 260 -21.11 -0.84 -20.74
C ILE A 260 -19.79 -0.22 -21.17
N THR A 261 -19.87 0.94 -21.81
CA THR A 261 -18.70 1.69 -22.26
C THR A 261 -18.38 2.74 -21.21
N VAL A 262 -17.19 2.66 -20.65
CA VAL A 262 -16.67 3.58 -19.64
C VAL A 262 -15.43 4.28 -20.18
N SER A 263 -15.29 5.57 -19.88
CA SER A 263 -14.07 6.31 -20.12
C SER A 263 -13.52 6.84 -18.82
N ASP A 264 -12.21 6.86 -18.75
CA ASP A 264 -11.46 7.52 -17.68
C ASP A 264 -10.26 8.25 -18.29
N GLN A 265 -9.84 9.36 -17.69
CA GLN A 265 -8.63 10.04 -18.13
C GLN A 265 -7.38 9.30 -17.65
N VAL A 266 -7.43 8.75 -16.44
CA VAL A 266 -6.33 8.02 -15.79
C VAL A 266 -6.94 6.78 -15.11
N GLY A 267 -6.15 5.71 -14.90
CA GLY A 267 -6.60 4.59 -14.06
C GLY A 267 -7.90 3.89 -14.48
N HIS A 268 -8.09 3.40 -15.71
CA HIS A 268 -9.38 2.74 -16.01
C HIS A 268 -9.72 1.57 -15.06
N PRO A 269 -11.01 1.36 -14.72
CA PRO A 269 -11.44 0.22 -13.91
C PRO A 269 -11.00 -1.12 -14.51
N GLU A 270 -10.59 -2.06 -13.66
CA GLU A 270 -10.25 -3.42 -14.09
C GLU A 270 -11.47 -4.33 -14.18
N SER A 271 -12.48 -4.07 -13.34
CA SER A 271 -13.74 -4.79 -13.32
C SER A 271 -14.87 -3.90 -12.80
N LEU A 272 -16.09 -4.20 -13.22
CA LEU A 272 -17.31 -3.54 -12.74
C LEU A 272 -18.30 -4.59 -12.25
N THR A 273 -19.25 -4.18 -11.43
CA THR A 273 -20.36 -5.01 -10.97
C THR A 273 -21.64 -4.60 -11.68
N LEU A 274 -22.19 -5.52 -12.47
CA LEU A 274 -23.54 -5.41 -13.03
C LEU A 274 -24.55 -5.86 -11.98
N ASN A 275 -25.46 -4.98 -11.60
CA ASN A 275 -26.60 -5.30 -10.76
C ASN A 275 -27.84 -5.32 -11.66
N TYR A 276 -28.50 -6.47 -11.80
CA TYR A 276 -29.62 -6.61 -12.74
C TYR A 276 -30.85 -7.28 -12.12
N TRP A 277 -32.02 -6.92 -12.66
CA TRP A 277 -33.33 -7.44 -12.29
C TRP A 277 -34.09 -7.87 -13.54
N VAL A 278 -34.61 -9.10 -13.53
CA VAL A 278 -35.42 -9.67 -14.62
C VAL A 278 -36.83 -9.89 -14.07
N GLU A 279 -37.83 -9.21 -14.63
CA GLU A 279 -39.20 -9.18 -14.08
C GLU A 279 -39.79 -10.57 -13.83
N ALA A 280 -39.60 -11.53 -14.74
CA ALA A 280 -40.16 -12.87 -14.56
C ALA A 280 -39.47 -13.71 -13.48
N ASP A 281 -38.20 -13.42 -13.20
CA ASP A 281 -37.34 -14.27 -12.37
C ASP A 281 -37.10 -13.69 -10.98
N HIS A 282 -37.03 -12.36 -10.86
CA HIS A 282 -36.59 -11.67 -9.65
C HIS A 282 -37.70 -10.88 -8.94
N ASP A 283 -38.85 -10.63 -9.58
CA ASP A 283 -40.02 -9.98 -8.96
C ASP A 283 -40.71 -10.93 -7.95
N VAL A 284 -40.12 -11.07 -6.75
CA VAL A 284 -40.53 -12.05 -5.74
C VAL A 284 -41.90 -11.67 -5.17
N ASN A 285 -42.14 -10.37 -4.98
CA ASN A 285 -43.36 -9.87 -4.40
C ASN A 285 -44.47 -9.57 -5.43
N ARG A 286 -44.15 -9.65 -6.73
CA ARG A 286 -45.06 -9.48 -7.87
C ARG A 286 -45.69 -8.11 -7.94
N ASN A 287 -44.95 -7.08 -7.53
CA ASN A 287 -45.38 -5.68 -7.64
C ASN A 287 -44.98 -5.07 -9.00
N GLY A 288 -44.14 -5.75 -9.79
CA GLY A 288 -43.60 -5.25 -11.05
C GLY A 288 -42.62 -4.09 -10.88
N GLU A 289 -41.97 -3.96 -9.73
CA GLU A 289 -41.01 -2.91 -9.41
C GLU A 289 -39.75 -3.56 -8.82
N PRO A 290 -38.55 -3.19 -9.28
CA PRO A 290 -37.33 -3.80 -8.78
C PRO A 290 -37.03 -3.27 -7.38
N ASP A 291 -37.09 -4.14 -6.39
CA ASP A 291 -36.69 -3.83 -5.02
C ASP A 291 -35.18 -4.10 -4.81
N PRO A 292 -34.49 -3.36 -3.91
CA PRO A 292 -33.05 -3.51 -3.70
C PRO A 292 -32.57 -4.95 -3.44
N ASP A 293 -33.37 -5.75 -2.74
CA ASP A 293 -33.05 -7.14 -2.39
C ASP A 293 -33.30 -8.13 -3.55
N GLU A 294 -33.88 -7.67 -4.67
CA GLU A 294 -34.20 -8.50 -5.84
C GLU A 294 -33.13 -8.46 -6.94
N TYR A 295 -32.18 -7.51 -6.86
CA TYR A 295 -31.09 -7.43 -7.82
C TYR A 295 -30.11 -8.59 -7.66
N VAL A 296 -29.64 -9.11 -8.79
CA VAL A 296 -28.55 -10.08 -8.84
C VAL A 296 -27.29 -9.36 -9.31
N ALA A 297 -26.20 -9.55 -8.58
CA ALA A 297 -24.89 -8.99 -8.91
C ALA A 297 -24.07 -9.97 -9.75
N GLN A 298 -23.38 -9.45 -10.75
CA GLN A 298 -22.46 -10.19 -11.61
C GLN A 298 -21.26 -9.31 -11.98
N THR A 299 -20.04 -9.86 -11.88
CA THR A 299 -18.85 -9.16 -12.35
C THR A 299 -18.83 -9.08 -13.87
N MET A 300 -18.56 -7.90 -14.40
CA MET A 300 -18.34 -7.64 -15.82
C MET A 300 -16.85 -7.67 -16.14
N THR A 301 -16.52 -8.13 -17.35
CA THR A 301 -15.12 -8.23 -17.81
C THR A 301 -14.87 -7.31 -18.99
N ASN A 302 -13.73 -6.63 -18.96
CA ASN A 302 -13.23 -5.82 -20.05
C ASN A 302 -12.41 -6.65 -21.04
N TYR A 303 -12.60 -6.45 -22.35
CA TYR A 303 -11.78 -7.08 -23.39
C TYR A 303 -11.17 -6.07 -24.40
N THR A 304 -11.23 -4.77 -24.11
CA THR A 304 -10.75 -3.71 -25.01
C THR A 304 -9.39 -3.16 -24.58
N GLU A 305 -8.50 -2.95 -25.54
CA GLU A 305 -7.21 -2.28 -25.33
C GLU A 305 -7.27 -0.76 -25.60
N ASP A 306 -8.46 -0.21 -25.85
CA ASP A 306 -8.68 1.21 -26.17
C ASP A 306 -8.69 2.09 -24.90
N VAL A 307 -8.68 3.42 -25.07
CA VAL A 307 -8.90 4.39 -23.98
C VAL A 307 -10.32 4.25 -23.45
N GLU A 308 -11.29 4.01 -24.34
CA GLU A 308 -12.65 3.64 -23.96
C GLU A 308 -12.71 2.15 -23.67
N LYS A 309 -13.23 1.84 -22.48
CA LYS A 309 -13.26 0.51 -21.91
C LYS A 309 -14.67 -0.06 -22.02
N VAL A 310 -14.83 -1.19 -22.73
CA VAL A 310 -16.12 -1.86 -22.85
C VAL A 310 -16.14 -3.10 -21.98
N PHE A 311 -17.06 -3.09 -21.00
CA PHE A 311 -17.30 -4.18 -20.06
C PHE A 311 -18.50 -5.00 -20.51
N PHE A 312 -18.37 -6.32 -20.44
CA PHE A 312 -19.41 -7.24 -20.90
C PHE A 312 -19.95 -8.09 -19.76
N GLY A 313 -21.28 -8.20 -19.73
CA GLY A 313 -22.05 -9.12 -18.89
C GLY A 313 -22.99 -9.96 -19.74
N MET A 314 -23.49 -11.06 -19.17
CA MET A 314 -24.45 -11.95 -19.83
C MET A 314 -25.55 -12.30 -18.83
N ILE A 315 -26.79 -12.01 -19.19
CA ILE A 315 -27.98 -12.28 -18.37
C ILE A 315 -28.93 -13.25 -19.09
N ASP A 316 -29.71 -14.01 -18.33
CA ASP A 316 -30.76 -14.90 -18.87
C ASP A 316 -32.11 -14.21 -18.69
N ASP A 317 -32.62 -13.59 -19.77
CA ASP A 317 -33.97 -13.02 -19.82
C ASP A 317 -34.94 -13.90 -20.63
N SER A 318 -34.56 -15.16 -20.89
CA SER A 318 -35.31 -16.07 -21.75
C SER A 318 -36.71 -16.42 -21.21
N ARG A 319 -36.92 -16.25 -19.90
CA ARG A 319 -38.19 -16.53 -19.21
C ARG A 319 -39.15 -15.35 -19.21
N ASN A 320 -38.68 -14.15 -19.54
CA ASN A 320 -39.53 -12.98 -19.61
C ASN A 320 -40.60 -13.12 -20.71
N PRO A 321 -41.88 -12.82 -20.41
CA PRO A 321 -42.91 -12.72 -21.44
C PRO A 321 -42.68 -11.49 -22.33
N ASN A 322 -43.41 -11.42 -23.44
CA ASN A 322 -43.32 -10.25 -24.32
C ASN A 322 -43.69 -8.96 -23.56
N MET A 323 -42.87 -7.92 -23.71
CA MET A 323 -42.95 -6.62 -23.02
C MET A 323 -42.70 -6.69 -21.49
N ALA A 324 -42.14 -7.78 -20.96
CA ALA A 324 -41.60 -7.75 -19.60
C ALA A 324 -40.27 -6.99 -19.57
N ARG A 325 -39.98 -6.41 -18.42
CA ARG A 325 -38.84 -5.54 -18.18
C ARG A 325 -37.62 -6.31 -17.71
N VAL A 326 -36.47 -5.78 -18.09
CA VAL A 326 -35.19 -6.06 -17.46
C VAL A 326 -34.60 -4.70 -17.11
N SER A 327 -34.09 -4.57 -15.90
CA SER A 327 -33.44 -3.34 -15.46
C SER A 327 -32.08 -3.63 -14.86
N TYR A 328 -31.14 -2.71 -15.01
CA TYR A 328 -29.81 -2.84 -14.43
C TYR A 328 -29.15 -1.49 -14.17
N TYR A 329 -28.20 -1.52 -13.24
CA TYR A 329 -27.22 -0.46 -13.00
C TYR A 329 -25.83 -1.08 -12.78
N VAL A 330 -24.81 -0.24 -12.80
CA VAL A 330 -23.42 -0.66 -12.67
C VAL A 330 -22.80 0.05 -11.48
N SER A 331 -22.01 -0.68 -10.70
CA SER A 331 -21.21 -0.11 -9.61
C SER A 331 -19.76 -0.58 -9.71
N GLY A 332 -18.84 0.25 -9.22
CA GLY A 332 -17.41 -0.04 -9.23
C GLY A 332 -16.57 1.21 -9.03
N HIS A 333 -15.26 1.03 -9.09
CA HIS A 333 -14.28 2.09 -8.93
C HIS A 333 -13.06 1.81 -9.82
N ASP A 334 -12.24 2.83 -10.04
CA ASP A 334 -10.92 2.69 -10.64
C ASP A 334 -9.90 2.04 -9.67
N PRO A 335 -8.66 1.71 -10.10
CA PRO A 335 -7.63 1.21 -9.19
C PRO A 335 -7.22 2.19 -8.07
N ALA A 336 -7.49 3.49 -8.20
CA ALA A 336 -7.18 4.48 -7.17
C ALA A 336 -8.25 4.53 -6.06
N GLY A 337 -9.49 4.18 -6.38
CA GLY A 337 -10.65 4.28 -5.49
C GLY A 337 -11.69 5.32 -5.91
N ASN A 338 -11.55 5.99 -7.07
CA ASN A 338 -12.59 6.86 -7.61
C ASN A 338 -13.79 6.04 -8.06
N LEU A 339 -14.97 6.37 -7.52
CA LEU A 339 -16.22 5.71 -7.88
C LEU A 339 -16.61 6.04 -9.33
N ILE A 340 -17.20 5.06 -10.00
CA ILE A 340 -17.85 5.30 -11.28
C ILE A 340 -18.99 6.32 -11.11
N ILE A 341 -19.12 7.25 -12.04
CA ILE A 341 -20.19 8.25 -12.08
C ILE A 341 -21.32 7.74 -12.98
N GLY A 342 -22.54 7.60 -12.43
CA GLY A 342 -23.74 7.17 -13.17
C GLY A 342 -25.07 7.41 -12.43
N ASP A 343 -26.14 6.80 -12.95
CA ASP A 343 -27.39 6.64 -12.20
C ASP A 343 -27.23 5.37 -11.34
N ASP A 344 -27.02 5.59 -10.04
CA ASP A 344 -26.29 4.67 -9.17
C ASP A 344 -27.17 4.10 -8.06
N GLY A 345 -28.24 3.40 -8.41
CA GLY A 345 -28.97 2.68 -7.37
C GLY A 345 -30.12 1.78 -7.82
N PRO A 346 -30.61 0.94 -6.89
CA PRO A 346 -31.76 0.09 -7.15
C PRO A 346 -33.04 0.91 -7.33
N GLY A 347 -33.87 0.46 -8.27
CA GLY A 347 -35.16 1.04 -8.60
C GLY A 347 -35.14 1.76 -9.95
N PHE A 348 -36.23 1.68 -10.73
CA PHE A 348 -36.29 2.26 -12.09
C PHE A 348 -35.91 3.74 -12.21
N ALA A 349 -36.02 4.51 -11.12
CA ALA A 349 -35.66 5.92 -11.10
C ALA A 349 -34.15 6.17 -11.00
N TYR A 350 -33.39 5.15 -10.62
CA TYR A 350 -31.95 5.17 -10.37
C TYR A 350 -31.19 4.11 -11.17
N ASP A 351 -31.90 3.18 -11.82
CA ASP A 351 -31.29 2.23 -12.73
C ASP A 351 -30.71 2.95 -13.95
N LEU A 352 -29.55 2.48 -14.42
CA LEU A 352 -28.90 2.98 -15.63
C LEU A 352 -29.75 2.72 -16.88
N THR A 353 -30.41 1.56 -16.93
CA THR A 353 -31.24 1.18 -18.08
C THR A 353 -32.32 0.18 -17.68
N THR A 354 -33.52 0.42 -18.20
CA THR A 354 -34.65 -0.50 -18.24
C THR A 354 -35.07 -0.74 -19.69
N TYR A 355 -34.92 -1.97 -20.18
CA TYR A 355 -35.36 -2.37 -21.52
C TYR A 355 -36.49 -3.39 -21.46
N LEU A 356 -37.19 -3.55 -22.59
CA LEU A 356 -38.31 -4.46 -22.76
C LEU A 356 -37.89 -5.68 -23.57
N THR A 357 -38.36 -6.85 -23.14
CA THR A 357 -38.12 -8.11 -23.85
C THR A 357 -39.14 -8.38 -24.93
N ARG A 358 -38.68 -8.85 -26.08
CA ARG A 358 -39.47 -9.21 -27.26
C ARG A 358 -39.49 -10.72 -27.42
N LYS A 359 -40.67 -11.29 -27.53
CA LYS A 359 -40.87 -12.67 -28.01
C LYS A 359 -41.19 -12.63 -29.49
N ASP A 360 -40.23 -13.04 -30.29
CA ASP A 360 -40.43 -13.21 -31.72
C ASP A 360 -41.49 -14.28 -31.98
N MET A 361 -42.55 -13.86 -32.66
CA MET A 361 -43.62 -14.76 -33.12
C MET A 361 -43.48 -14.98 -34.62
N THR A 362 -43.97 -16.14 -35.08
CA THR A 362 -44.09 -16.41 -36.52
C THR A 362 -44.98 -15.32 -37.15
N SER A 363 -44.55 -14.75 -38.26
CA SER A 363 -45.34 -13.74 -38.97
C SER A 363 -46.68 -14.33 -39.42
N VAL A 364 -47.78 -13.80 -38.89
CA VAL A 364 -49.14 -14.18 -39.30
C VAL A 364 -49.73 -13.04 -40.11
N PHE A 365 -49.96 -13.27 -41.41
CA PHE A 365 -50.77 -12.36 -42.22
C PHE A 365 -52.24 -12.53 -41.84
N THR A 366 -52.76 -11.64 -41.00
CA THR A 366 -54.20 -11.58 -40.71
C THR A 366 -54.86 -10.52 -41.58
N GLY A 367 -55.85 -10.91 -42.39
CA GLY A 367 -56.65 -9.98 -43.19
C GLY A 367 -56.49 -10.06 -44.71
N LEU A 368 -56.28 -11.25 -45.29
CA LEU A 368 -56.48 -11.45 -46.72
C LEU A 368 -57.99 -11.39 -47.03
N ASN A 369 -58.48 -10.24 -47.46
CA ASN A 369 -59.82 -10.13 -48.04
C ASN A 369 -59.73 -10.40 -49.54
N TRP A 370 -60.40 -11.45 -50.00
CA TRP A 370 -60.55 -11.77 -51.42
C TRP A 370 -61.78 -11.02 -51.94
N GLU A 371 -61.59 -9.88 -52.59
CA GLU A 371 -62.72 -9.18 -53.24
C GLU A 371 -62.72 -9.40 -54.76
N ASN A 372 -63.89 -9.81 -55.26
CA ASN A 372 -64.31 -9.82 -56.66
C ASN A 372 -63.38 -10.50 -57.68
N HIS A 373 -63.64 -11.78 -58.00
CA HIS A 373 -63.24 -12.29 -59.33
C HIS A 373 -64.17 -13.42 -59.82
N GLU A 374 -64.93 -13.16 -60.90
CA GLU A 374 -65.83 -14.12 -61.57
C GLU A 374 -65.13 -14.97 -62.67
N ASP A 375 -63.83 -14.81 -62.92
CA ASP A 375 -63.15 -15.42 -64.09
C ASP A 375 -61.83 -16.18 -63.81
N GLY A 376 -61.50 -16.47 -62.54
CA GLY A 376 -60.55 -17.54 -62.20
C GLY A 376 -59.06 -17.31 -62.48
N GLY A 377 -58.62 -16.09 -62.82
CA GLY A 377 -57.19 -15.74 -62.92
C GLY A 377 -56.70 -14.96 -61.69
N GLY A 378 -55.87 -15.56 -60.85
CA GLY A 378 -55.39 -14.92 -59.61
C GLY A 378 -54.35 -13.82 -59.85
N CYS A 379 -54.60 -12.62 -59.33
CA CYS A 379 -53.61 -11.56 -59.10
C CYS A 379 -53.69 -11.11 -57.64
N LEU A 380 -52.54 -10.98 -56.97
CA LEU A 380 -52.43 -10.56 -55.57
C LEU A 380 -52.25 -9.04 -55.50
N THR A 381 -53.18 -8.33 -54.85
CA THR A 381 -53.06 -6.89 -54.55
C THR A 381 -53.12 -6.66 -53.04
N VAL A 382 -52.10 -6.00 -52.48
CA VAL A 382 -51.95 -5.69 -51.05
C VAL A 382 -52.30 -4.22 -50.83
N GLU A 383 -53.43 -3.92 -50.18
CA GLU A 383 -53.95 -2.54 -50.07
C GLU A 383 -53.59 -1.77 -48.79
N ARG A 384 -52.91 -2.37 -47.81
CA ARG A 384 -52.38 -1.60 -46.66
C ARG A 384 -51.03 -2.13 -46.20
N ILE A 385 -50.00 -1.34 -46.49
CA ILE A 385 -48.67 -1.48 -45.90
C ILE A 385 -48.53 -0.35 -44.87
N ASN A 386 -48.62 -0.66 -43.58
CA ASN A 386 -47.90 0.17 -42.61
C ASN A 386 -46.45 -0.35 -42.62
N GLN A 387 -45.62 0.34 -43.40
CA GLN A 387 -44.17 0.23 -43.58
C GLN A 387 -43.50 -1.13 -43.34
N PHE A 388 -42.96 -1.72 -44.41
CA PHE A 388 -41.84 -2.65 -44.31
C PHE A 388 -40.54 -1.86 -44.14
N ARG A 389 -39.80 -2.09 -43.05
CA ARG A 389 -38.37 -1.73 -42.96
C ARG A 389 -37.57 -3.02 -43.12
N TRP A 390 -36.96 -3.20 -44.29
CA TRP A 390 -35.88 -4.18 -44.46
C TRP A 390 -34.59 -3.55 -43.94
N VAL A 391 -34.03 -4.08 -42.86
CA VAL A 391 -32.61 -3.84 -42.54
C VAL A 391 -31.85 -5.05 -43.04
N SER A 392 -31.23 -4.90 -44.21
CA SER A 392 -30.23 -5.86 -44.68
C SER A 392 -28.91 -5.54 -43.98
N LEU A 393 -28.48 -6.39 -43.04
CA LEU A 393 -27.07 -6.46 -42.68
C LEU A 393 -26.32 -7.10 -43.86
N MET A 394 -25.52 -6.30 -44.58
CA MET A 394 -24.53 -6.86 -45.51
C MET A 394 -23.31 -7.33 -44.71
N PRO A 395 -22.78 -8.54 -44.96
CA PRO A 395 -21.43 -8.88 -44.56
C PRO A 395 -20.43 -8.10 -45.43
N MET A 396 -19.43 -7.50 -44.78
CA MET A 396 -18.35 -6.74 -45.40
C MET A 396 -17.29 -7.68 -46.00
N GLU A 397 -17.59 -8.37 -47.10
CA GLU A 397 -16.57 -9.09 -47.88
C GLU A 397 -16.88 -9.07 -49.38
N SER A 398 -16.68 -7.92 -50.03
CA SER A 398 -16.29 -7.86 -51.45
C SER A 398 -15.90 -6.43 -51.86
N LEU A 399 -14.72 -5.98 -51.43
CA LEU A 399 -14.09 -4.76 -51.95
C LEU A 399 -12.66 -5.04 -52.40
N ILE A 400 -12.47 -6.09 -53.20
CA ILE A 400 -11.28 -6.24 -54.04
C ILE A 400 -11.70 -6.87 -55.37
N SER A 401 -11.89 -6.06 -56.41
CA SER A 401 -11.55 -6.49 -57.76
C SER A 401 -11.14 -5.31 -58.65
N ASN A 402 -9.85 -5.26 -58.95
CA ASN A 402 -9.24 -4.92 -60.23
C ASN A 402 -10.11 -4.20 -61.27
N THR A 403 -9.68 -3.00 -61.63
CA THR A 403 -9.76 -2.53 -63.03
C THR A 403 -8.42 -1.96 -63.46
N SER A 404 -7.66 -2.76 -64.19
CA SER A 404 -6.70 -2.30 -65.18
C SER A 404 -7.46 -1.98 -66.47
N HIS A 405 -7.41 -0.72 -66.90
CA HIS A 405 -7.24 -0.33 -68.30
C HIS A 405 -6.66 1.08 -68.38
#